data_AF-A0A937MXR2-F1
#
_entry.id   AF-A0A937MXR2-F1
#
_cell.length_a   1.000
_cell.length_b   1.000
_cell.length_c   1.000
_cell.angle_alpha   90.00
_cell.angle_beta   90.00
_cell.angle_gamma   90.00
#
_symmetry.space_group_name_H-M   'P 1'
#
loop_
_entity.id
_entity.type
_entity.pdbx_description
1 polymer ?
#
loop_
_entity_poly.entity_id
_entity_poly.type
_entity_poly.pdbx_seq_one_letter_code
_entity_poly.pdbx_strand_id
1 'polypeptide(L)'
;MRIVIILWAHTYCFEFMNLPPAVEIDEVICQCYQVTESTIRNTIAKGDLKDIDSVTGVCEAGGGCHSCHILIQLFIDQNQEKATVMEDLVHDHAQKVKKKGILSRFFKKV
;
A
#
# COMPACT_ATOMS: atom_id res chain seq x y z
N MET A 1 43.72 -7.31 -29.26
CA MET A 1 42.23 -7.37 -29.24
C MET A 1 41.62 -7.76 -27.88
N ARG A 2 42.22 -8.63 -27.06
CA ARG A 2 41.64 -9.03 -25.74
C ARG A 2 41.63 -7.95 -24.65
N ILE A 3 42.55 -6.97 -24.71
CA ILE A 3 42.63 -5.86 -23.72
C ILE A 3 41.46 -4.87 -23.87
N VAL A 4 41.00 -4.61 -25.10
CA VAL A 4 39.93 -3.63 -25.38
C VAL A 4 38.57 -4.11 -24.84
N ILE A 5 38.33 -5.43 -24.86
CA ILE A 5 37.10 -6.05 -24.34
C ILE A 5 37.00 -5.91 -22.82
N ILE A 6 38.12 -6.06 -22.10
CA ILE A 6 38.15 -5.96 -20.63
C ILE A 6 37.94 -4.50 -20.19
N LEU A 7 38.54 -3.54 -20.91
CA LEU A 7 38.35 -2.11 -20.66
C LEU A 7 36.92 -1.64 -21.00
N TRP A 8 36.30 -2.21 -22.04
CA TRP A 8 34.87 -2.00 -22.31
C TRP A 8 34.01 -2.57 -21.18
N ALA A 9 34.22 -3.82 -20.77
CA ALA A 9 33.44 -4.42 -19.67
C ALA A 9 33.53 -3.62 -18.36
N HIS A 10 34.70 -3.08 -18.02
CA HIS A 10 34.88 -2.27 -16.81
C HIS A 10 34.20 -0.90 -16.89
N THR A 11 34.25 -0.24 -18.06
CA THR A 11 33.58 1.05 -18.28
C THR A 11 32.05 0.89 -18.32
N TYR A 12 31.53 -0.13 -19.01
CA TYR A 12 30.09 -0.42 -19.07
C TYR A 12 29.51 -0.88 -17.71
N CYS A 13 30.27 -1.62 -16.90
CA CYS A 13 29.87 -1.93 -15.52
C CYS A 13 29.80 -0.68 -14.63
N PHE A 14 30.69 0.29 -14.84
CA PHE A 14 30.71 1.53 -14.04
C PHE A 14 29.50 2.42 -14.34
N GLU A 15 29.05 2.46 -15.60
CA GLU A 15 27.85 3.20 -16.01
C GLU A 15 26.56 2.59 -15.44
N PHE A 16 26.49 1.25 -15.35
CA PHE A 16 25.33 0.53 -14.80
C PHE A 16 25.12 0.74 -13.29
N MET A 17 26.19 1.03 -12.53
CA MET A 17 26.11 1.31 -11.09
C MET A 17 25.61 2.71 -10.75
N ASN A 18 25.37 3.57 -11.75
CA ASN A 18 24.82 4.92 -11.58
C ASN A 18 23.35 5.01 -12.04
N LEU A 19 22.53 3.98 -11.76
CA LEU A 19 21.09 4.03 -12.01
C LEU A 19 20.48 5.10 -11.06
N PRO A 20 19.83 6.16 -11.58
CA PRO A 20 19.17 7.15 -10.73
C PRO A 20 18.12 6.46 -9.85
N PRO A 21 17.84 7.00 -8.65
CA PRO A 21 16.79 6.46 -7.80
C PRO A 21 15.49 6.38 -8.60
N ALA A 22 14.75 5.27 -8.43
CA ALA A 22 13.45 5.09 -9.07
C ALA A 22 12.58 6.32 -8.77
N VAL A 23 12.27 7.08 -9.81
CA VAL A 23 11.32 8.19 -9.71
C VAL A 23 9.95 7.54 -9.47
N GLU A 24 9.35 7.78 -8.30
CA GLU A 24 7.96 7.41 -8.07
C GLU A 24 7.07 8.31 -8.92
N ILE A 25 6.59 7.76 -10.04
CA ILE A 25 5.63 8.41 -10.92
C ILE A 25 4.24 8.09 -10.39
N ASP A 26 3.49 9.12 -9.99
CA ASP A 26 2.08 8.97 -9.59
C ASP A 26 1.19 8.87 -10.85
N GLU A 27 0.62 7.69 -11.08
CA GLU A 27 -0.12 7.38 -12.30
C GLU A 27 -1.51 8.04 -12.32
N VAL A 28 -1.90 8.59 -13.48
CA VAL A 28 -3.26 9.11 -13.70
C VAL A 28 -4.21 7.95 -13.99
N ILE A 29 -5.07 7.63 -13.03
CA ILE A 29 -6.05 6.56 -13.14
C ILE A 29 -7.33 7.04 -13.84
N CYS A 30 -7.82 8.23 -13.50
CA CYS A 30 -9.00 8.81 -14.15
C CYS A 30 -8.58 9.82 -15.22
N GLN A 31 -8.54 9.40 -16.49
CA GLN A 31 -8.15 10.28 -17.59
C GLN A 31 -9.15 11.40 -17.88
N CYS A 32 -10.43 11.23 -17.53
CA CYS A 32 -11.46 12.28 -17.73
C CYS A 32 -11.20 13.52 -16.87
N TYR A 33 -10.91 13.30 -15.59
CA TYR A 33 -10.76 14.37 -14.59
C TYR A 33 -9.30 14.54 -14.14
N GLN A 34 -8.37 13.82 -14.77
CA GLN A 34 -6.93 13.85 -14.47
C GLN A 34 -6.60 13.56 -13.00
N VAL A 35 -7.28 12.56 -12.42
CA VAL A 35 -7.12 12.17 -11.01
C VAL A 35 -6.13 11.01 -10.90
N THR A 36 -5.14 11.16 -10.02
CA THR A 36 -4.07 10.18 -9.80
C THR A 36 -4.43 9.07 -8.82
N GLU A 37 -3.67 7.97 -8.87
CA GLU A 37 -3.80 6.85 -7.93
C GLU A 37 -3.68 7.31 -6.47
N SER A 38 -2.65 8.11 -6.16
CA SER A 38 -2.43 8.58 -4.80
C SER A 38 -3.62 9.40 -4.27
N THR A 39 -4.24 10.21 -5.13
CA THR A 39 -5.42 11.01 -4.79
C THR A 39 -6.62 10.14 -4.48
N ILE A 40 -6.90 9.14 -5.32
CA ILE A 40 -8.04 8.22 -5.13
C ILE A 40 -7.85 7.41 -3.83
N ARG A 41 -6.66 6.82 -3.64
CA ARG A 41 -6.35 6.03 -2.43
C ARG A 41 -6.44 6.86 -1.16
N ASN A 42 -5.88 8.08 -1.16
CA ASN A 42 -5.96 8.99 -0.03
C ASN A 42 -7.41 9.38 0.28
N THR A 43 -8.22 9.59 -0.76
CA THR A 43 -9.63 9.94 -0.62
C THR A 43 -10.43 8.79 0.03
N ILE A 44 -10.24 7.57 -0.47
CA ILE A 44 -10.85 6.36 0.09
C ILE A 44 -10.45 6.19 1.56
N ALA A 45 -9.15 6.24 1.86
CA ALA A 45 -8.65 5.99 3.21
C ALA A 45 -9.07 7.06 4.22
N LYS A 46 -9.05 8.34 3.84
CA LYS A 46 -9.44 9.45 4.73
C LYS A 46 -10.95 9.47 5.01
N GLY A 47 -11.77 9.04 4.05
CA GLY A 47 -13.22 9.06 4.16
C GLY A 47 -13.87 7.74 4.58
N ASP A 48 -13.10 6.65 4.69
CA ASP A 48 -13.61 5.27 4.76
C ASP A 48 -14.69 5.00 3.68
N LEU A 49 -14.41 5.46 2.44
CA LEU A 49 -15.38 5.37 1.34
C LEU A 49 -15.50 3.91 0.86
N LYS A 50 -16.73 3.44 0.66
CA LYS A 50 -17.02 2.02 0.39
C LYS A 50 -17.63 1.74 -0.97
N ASP A 51 -17.83 2.78 -1.77
CA ASP A 51 -18.46 2.71 -3.07
C ASP A 51 -17.93 3.80 -4.01
N ILE A 52 -18.09 3.56 -5.31
CA ILE A 52 -17.56 4.43 -6.38
C ILE A 52 -18.29 5.79 -6.41
N ASP A 53 -19.59 5.83 -6.09
CA ASP A 53 -20.36 7.08 -6.10
C ASP A 53 -19.85 8.03 -5.00
N SER A 54 -19.55 7.50 -3.81
CA SER A 54 -18.90 8.22 -2.72
C SER A 54 -17.51 8.74 -3.12
N VAL A 55 -16.69 7.92 -3.78
CA VAL A 55 -15.37 8.36 -4.30
C VAL A 55 -15.54 9.49 -5.33
N THR A 56 -16.46 9.32 -6.27
CA THR A 56 -16.78 10.31 -7.31
C THR A 56 -17.25 11.62 -6.67
N GLY A 57 -18.07 11.56 -5.62
CA GLY A 57 -18.57 12.73 -4.92
C GLY A 57 -17.48 13.56 -4.22
N VAL A 58 -16.32 12.96 -3.92
CA VAL A 58 -15.23 13.65 -3.22
C VAL A 58 -14.12 14.12 -4.16
N CYS A 59 -13.72 13.29 -5.15
CA CYS A 59 -12.60 13.62 -6.03
C CYS A 59 -12.91 13.53 -7.53
N GLU A 60 -14.18 13.41 -7.92
CA GLU A 60 -14.67 13.35 -9.31
C GLU A 60 -14.22 12.12 -10.12
N ALA A 61 -13.24 11.35 -9.63
CA ALA A 61 -12.80 10.12 -10.25
C ALA A 61 -13.95 9.12 -10.36
N GLY A 62 -14.25 8.70 -11.59
CA GLY A 62 -15.35 7.80 -11.87
C GLY A 62 -16.62 8.48 -12.40
N GLY A 63 -16.71 9.82 -12.46
CA GLY A 63 -17.91 10.51 -12.96
C GLY A 63 -18.06 10.61 -14.49
N GLY A 64 -17.08 10.07 -15.25
CA GLY A 64 -16.91 10.32 -16.68
C GLY A 64 -17.26 9.11 -17.54
N CYS A 65 -16.29 8.60 -18.32
CA CYS A 65 -16.52 7.43 -19.18
C CYS A 65 -16.53 6.08 -18.43
N HIS A 66 -16.34 6.10 -17.11
CA HIS A 66 -16.34 4.94 -16.21
C HIS A 66 -15.25 3.89 -16.45
N SER A 67 -14.28 4.13 -17.35
CA SER A 67 -13.19 3.18 -17.63
C SER A 67 -12.29 2.85 -16.42
N CYS A 68 -12.22 3.77 -15.45
CA CYS A 68 -11.45 3.61 -14.22
C CYS A 68 -12.19 2.90 -13.08
N HIS A 69 -13.49 2.59 -13.22
CA HIS A 69 -14.30 2.01 -12.15
C HIS A 69 -13.74 0.70 -11.59
N ILE A 70 -13.18 -0.16 -12.44
CA ILE A 70 -12.56 -1.44 -12.01
C ILE A 70 -11.38 -1.18 -11.07
N LEU A 71 -10.53 -0.20 -11.39
CA LEU A 71 -9.39 0.17 -10.56
C LEU A 71 -9.82 0.85 -9.26
N ILE A 72 -10.83 1.73 -9.33
CA ILE A 72 -11.40 2.36 -8.12
C ILE A 72 -11.97 1.29 -7.18
N GLN A 73 -12.72 0.32 -7.70
CA GLN A 73 -13.25 -0.78 -6.89
C GLN A 73 -12.14 -1.59 -6.22
N LEU A 74 -11.08 -1.92 -6.97
CA LEU A 74 -9.91 -2.60 -6.41
C LEU A 74 -9.28 -1.81 -5.24
N PHE A 75 -9.18 -0.48 -5.35
CA PHE A 75 -8.63 0.35 -4.29
C PHE A 75 -9.54 0.41 -3.04
N ILE A 76 -10.85 0.37 -3.24
CA ILE A 76 -11.83 0.27 -2.14
C ILE A 76 -11.66 -1.07 -1.42
N ASP A 77 -11.64 -2.18 -2.16
CA ASP A 77 -11.51 -3.53 -1.60
C ASP A 77 -10.21 -3.68 -0.81
N GLN A 78 -9.09 -3.20 -1.37
CA GLN A 78 -7.78 -3.18 -0.70
C GLN A 78 -7.78 -2.35 0.58
N ASN A 79 -8.54 -1.26 0.64
CA ASN A 79 -8.67 -0.45 1.86
C ASN A 79 -9.41 -1.22 2.96
N GLN A 80 -10.43 -1.99 2.59
CA GLN A 80 -11.20 -2.82 3.53
C GLN A 80 -10.38 -4.00 4.05
N GLU A 81 -9.61 -4.68 3.20
CA GLU A 81 -8.70 -5.75 3.64
C GLU A 81 -7.61 -5.25 4.60
N LYS A 82 -7.08 -4.05 4.37
CA LYS A 82 -6.11 -3.43 5.31
C LYS A 82 -6.73 -3.19 6.68
N ALA A 83 -8.00 -2.80 6.74
CA ALA A 83 -8.69 -2.59 8.00
C ALA A 83 -8.86 -3.91 8.78
N THR A 84 -9.25 -5.00 8.12
CA THR A 84 -9.47 -6.30 8.78
C THR A 84 -8.18 -6.94 9.28
N VAL A 85 -7.11 -6.91 8.48
CA VAL A 85 -5.81 -7.49 8.87
C VAL A 85 -5.23 -6.79 10.10
N MET A 86 -5.38 -5.46 10.21
CA MET A 86 -4.87 -4.73 11.36
C MET A 86 -5.63 -5.09 12.65
N GLU A 87 -6.93 -5.35 12.55
CA GLU A 87 -7.76 -5.76 13.67
C GLU A 87 -7.38 -7.15 14.19
N ASP A 88 -7.10 -8.10 13.28
CA ASP A 88 -6.63 -9.44 13.60
C ASP A 88 -5.23 -9.44 14.23
N LEU A 89 -4.29 -8.63 13.71
CA LEU A 89 -2.93 -8.51 14.26
C LEU A 89 -2.91 -7.86 15.66
N VAL A 90 -3.81 -6.91 15.92
CA VAL A 90 -3.93 -6.26 17.24
C VAL A 90 -4.48 -7.23 18.29
N HIS A 91 -5.34 -8.18 17.89
CA HIS A 91 -5.91 -9.15 18.83
C HIS A 91 -4.91 -10.19 19.36
N ASP A 92 -3.88 -10.54 18.59
CA ASP A 92 -2.89 -11.54 19.00
C ASP A 92 -1.86 -11.03 20.02
N HIS A 93 -1.57 -9.72 20.06
CA HIS A 93 -0.63 -9.16 21.03
C HIS A 93 -1.23 -8.91 22.43
N ALA A 94 -2.55 -8.80 22.54
CA ALA A 94 -3.24 -8.63 23.83
C ALA A 94 -3.38 -9.95 24.62
N GLN A 95 -3.25 -11.12 23.97
CA GLN A 95 -3.50 -12.40 24.62
C GLN A 95 -2.29 -13.01 25.35
N LYS A 96 -1.06 -12.47 25.19
CA LYS A 96 0.13 -13.07 25.83
C LYS A 96 0.45 -12.54 27.25
N VAL A 97 -0.14 -11.42 27.70
CA VAL A 97 0.14 -10.87 29.05
C VAL A 97 -0.69 -11.57 30.15
N LYS A 98 -1.77 -12.26 29.81
CA LYS A 98 -2.58 -13.03 30.77
C LYS A 98 -2.35 -14.53 30.69
N LYS A 99 -1.13 -15.01 30.40
CA LYS A 99 -0.76 -16.34 30.92
C LYS A 99 -0.58 -16.19 32.43
N LYS A 100 -1.70 -16.28 33.17
CA LYS A 100 -1.73 -16.59 34.59
C LYS A 100 -0.91 -17.86 34.77
N GLY A 101 0.38 -17.65 35.00
CA GLY A 101 1.30 -18.72 35.30
C GLY A 101 0.82 -19.48 36.54
N ILE A 102 1.53 -20.56 36.78
CA ILE A 102 1.57 -21.37 38.00
C ILE A 102 1.43 -20.55 39.31
N LEU A 103 1.76 -19.25 39.28
CA LEU A 103 1.62 -18.26 40.34
C LEU A 103 0.18 -18.00 40.85
N SER A 104 -0.88 -18.33 40.11
CA SER A 104 -2.26 -18.21 40.66
C SER A 104 -2.52 -19.12 41.86
N ARG A 105 -1.71 -20.19 42.06
CA ARG A 105 -1.82 -21.11 43.20
C ARG A 105 -0.98 -20.68 44.41
N PHE A 106 -0.04 -19.75 44.24
CA PHE A 106 0.88 -19.34 45.32
C PHE A 106 0.31 -18.22 46.19
N PHE A 107 -0.49 -17.31 45.61
CA PHE A 107 -1.04 -16.14 46.34
C PHE A 107 -2.37 -16.37 47.06
N LYS A 108 -2.87 -17.62 47.12
CA LYS A 108 -4.09 -17.97 47.88
C LYS A 108 -3.80 -18.69 49.20
N LYS A 109 -2.53 -18.75 49.59
CA LYS A 109 -2.08 -19.41 50.82
C LYS A 109 -1.15 -18.49 51.62
N VAL A 110 -1.65 -17.30 51.96
CA VAL A 110 -1.18 -16.46 53.08
C VAL A 110 -2.41 -16.07 53.88
#